data_AF-A0A1R0LXM9-F1
#
_entry.id   AF-A0A1R0LXM9-F1
#
_cell.length_a   1.000
_cell.length_b   1.000
_cell.length_c   1.000
_cell.angle_alpha   90.00
_cell.angle_beta   90.00
_cell.angle_gamma   90.00
#
_symmetry.space_group_name_H-M   'P 1'
#
loop_
_entity.id
_entity.type
_entity.pdbx_description
1 polymer ?
#
loop_
_entity_poly.entity_id
_entity_poly.type
_entity_poly.pdbx_seq_one_letter_code
_entity_poly.pdbx_strand_id
1 'polypeptide(L)'
;MPTWKTPRRAALRALAGTVLTAAVAGTLLAPAASAVASRARTGTPAPVHTEKLVDGSTAEIYKLGAHHYRMEIIDRDAVYARLEANQRDAGVDANDMFVVLTFDGQVHSWIGGGHRGPGGFRLPDDSTAKVTKVGPHHYRARIMDRGHVVARLEANQRDAGMDGNGLFVVLTFDGEISASLT
;
A
#
# COMPACT_ATOMS: atom_id res chain seq x y z
N MET A 1 11.55 -5.51 20.78
CA MET A 1 10.48 -5.79 19.80
C MET A 1 9.78 -4.48 19.50
N PRO A 2 9.80 -4.00 18.24
CA PRO A 2 9.08 -2.78 17.90
C PRO A 2 7.58 -3.00 18.14
N THR A 3 6.98 -2.09 18.90
CA THR A 3 5.56 -2.16 19.26
C THR A 3 4.75 -1.42 18.19
N TRP A 4 4.12 -2.20 17.31
CA TRP A 4 3.24 -1.69 16.26
C TRP A 4 2.06 -0.90 16.85
N LYS A 5 1.83 0.33 16.36
CA LYS A 5 0.64 1.12 16.73
C LYS A 5 -0.59 0.58 15.99
N THR A 6 -1.72 0.54 16.68
CA THR A 6 -2.97 -0.11 16.23
C THR A 6 -3.46 0.44 14.88
N PRO A 7 -3.88 -0.42 13.92
CA PRO A 7 -4.38 0.04 12.63
C PRO A 7 -5.65 0.88 12.79
N ARG A 8 -5.68 2.06 12.15
CA ARG A 8 -6.87 2.93 12.10
C ARG A 8 -7.92 2.28 11.21
N ARG A 9 -8.94 1.68 11.84
CA ARG A 9 -10.10 1.10 11.14
C ARG A 9 -10.87 2.19 10.39
N ALA A 10 -10.93 2.10 9.07
CA ALA A 10 -11.90 2.85 8.28
C ALA A 10 -13.29 2.21 8.47
N ALA A 11 -14.22 2.94 9.08
CA ALA A 11 -15.60 2.49 9.25
C ALA A 11 -16.38 2.66 7.94
N LEU A 12 -16.72 1.56 7.26
CA LEU A 12 -17.70 1.57 6.19
C LEU A 12 -19.10 1.71 6.79
N ARG A 13 -19.76 2.85 6.55
CA ARG A 13 -21.21 2.99 6.74
C ARG A 13 -21.91 2.41 5.52
N ALA A 14 -22.56 1.25 5.67
CA ALA A 14 -23.52 0.74 4.71
C ALA A 14 -24.86 1.46 4.90
N LEU A 15 -25.35 2.14 3.86
CA LEU A 15 -26.73 2.63 3.80
C LEU A 15 -27.59 1.51 3.20
N ALA A 16 -28.53 1.02 3.99
CA ALA A 16 -29.59 0.11 3.58
C ALA A 16 -30.71 0.92 2.88
N GLY A 17 -31.15 0.45 1.71
CA GLY A 17 -32.34 0.92 1.01
C GLY A 17 -33.23 -0.26 0.63
N THR A 18 -34.52 -0.15 0.94
CA THR A 18 -35.51 -1.24 1.03
C THR A 18 -36.55 -1.16 -0.10
N VAL A 19 -36.77 -2.31 -0.79
CA VAL A 19 -38.01 -2.92 -1.36
C VAL A 19 -38.82 -2.23 -2.48
N LEU A 20 -39.15 -3.00 -3.54
CA LEU A 20 -40.56 -3.26 -3.95
C LEU A 20 -40.72 -4.57 -4.75
N THR A 21 -41.88 -5.19 -4.55
CA THR A 21 -42.37 -6.53 -4.90
C THR A 21 -43.05 -6.64 -6.26
N ALA A 22 -43.00 -7.83 -6.89
CA ALA A 22 -44.06 -8.32 -7.80
C ALA A 22 -44.12 -9.86 -7.79
N ALA A 23 -45.34 -10.40 -7.69
CA ALA A 23 -45.66 -11.83 -7.59
C ALA A 23 -46.32 -12.35 -8.89
N VAL A 24 -46.09 -13.61 -9.25
CA VAL A 24 -47.00 -14.42 -10.09
C VAL A 24 -46.95 -15.88 -9.60
N ALA A 25 -48.12 -16.49 -9.41
CA ALA A 25 -48.32 -17.87 -8.96
C ALA A 25 -48.46 -18.86 -10.12
N GLY A 26 -47.97 -20.10 -9.94
CA GLY A 26 -48.13 -21.24 -10.85
C GLY A 26 -47.63 -22.56 -10.22
N THR A 27 -48.34 -23.66 -10.44
CA THR A 27 -48.53 -24.84 -9.57
C THR A 27 -47.55 -26.03 -9.74
N LEU A 28 -47.42 -26.86 -8.67
CA LEU A 28 -47.12 -28.32 -8.56
C LEU A 28 -45.68 -28.89 -8.32
N LEU A 29 -45.53 -29.49 -7.12
CA LEU A 29 -44.85 -30.74 -6.69
C LEU A 29 -43.36 -31.04 -7.04
N ALA A 30 -42.48 -30.95 -6.03
CA ALA A 30 -41.51 -31.99 -5.57
C ALA A 30 -40.64 -31.43 -4.41
N PRO A 31 -40.28 -32.20 -3.36
CA PRO A 31 -39.32 -31.76 -2.35
C PRO A 31 -37.91 -31.91 -2.93
N ALA A 32 -37.47 -30.92 -3.71
CA ALA A 32 -36.06 -30.80 -4.07
C ALA A 32 -35.33 -30.36 -2.81
N ALA A 33 -34.49 -31.26 -2.27
CA ALA A 33 -33.58 -30.99 -1.19
C ALA A 33 -32.97 -29.60 -1.36
N SER A 34 -33.10 -28.76 -0.33
CA SER A 34 -32.41 -27.48 -0.25
C SER A 34 -30.91 -27.76 -0.31
N ALA A 35 -30.39 -27.82 -1.53
CA ALA A 35 -28.98 -27.64 -1.78
C ALA A 35 -28.67 -26.25 -1.22
N VAL A 36 -28.09 -26.24 -0.03
CA VAL A 36 -27.36 -25.08 0.46
C VAL A 36 -26.28 -24.86 -0.60
N ALA A 37 -26.59 -24.00 -1.56
CA ALA A 37 -25.62 -23.46 -2.47
C ALA A 37 -24.62 -22.77 -1.55
N SER A 38 -23.53 -23.48 -1.26
CA SER A 38 -22.32 -22.88 -0.71
C SER A 38 -21.96 -21.78 -1.69
N ARG A 39 -22.38 -20.55 -1.35
CA ARG A 39 -21.99 -19.34 -2.03
C ARG A 39 -20.47 -19.37 -1.96
N ALA A 40 -19.85 -19.76 -3.07
CA ALA A 40 -18.42 -19.70 -3.21
C ALA A 40 -18.06 -18.28 -2.79
N ARG A 41 -17.33 -18.14 -1.68
CA ARG A 41 -16.57 -16.92 -1.45
C ARG A 41 -15.73 -16.84 -2.72
N THR A 42 -16.01 -15.86 -3.58
CA THR A 42 -15.09 -15.47 -4.64
C THR A 42 -13.80 -15.16 -3.89
N GLY A 43 -12.92 -16.15 -3.80
CA GLY A 43 -11.71 -16.08 -3.02
C GLY A 43 -10.90 -14.96 -3.61
N THR A 44 -10.35 -14.11 -2.75
CA THR A 44 -9.23 -13.27 -3.16
C THR A 44 -8.24 -14.19 -3.89
N PRO A 45 -7.82 -13.85 -5.12
CA PRO A 45 -6.84 -14.65 -5.84
C PRO A 45 -5.66 -14.94 -4.93
N ALA A 46 -5.08 -16.15 -4.96
CA ALA A 46 -3.90 -16.44 -4.16
C ALA A 46 -2.77 -15.44 -4.51
N PRO A 47 -1.92 -15.09 -3.53
CA PRO A 47 -0.75 -14.25 -3.83
C PRO A 47 0.14 -14.94 -4.85
N VAL A 48 0.70 -14.14 -5.76
CA VAL A 48 1.68 -14.62 -6.76
C VAL A 48 3.07 -14.77 -6.15
N HIS A 49 3.32 -14.04 -5.06
CA HIS A 49 4.56 -14.07 -4.32
C HIS A 49 4.31 -13.74 -2.85
N THR A 50 5.15 -14.29 -1.98
CA THR A 50 5.12 -14.03 -0.55
C THR A 50 6.56 -13.97 -0.05
N GLU A 51 6.88 -12.96 0.74
CA GLU A 51 8.21 -12.79 1.31
C GLU A 51 8.17 -12.16 2.71
N LYS A 52 9.32 -12.20 3.38
CA LYS A 52 9.49 -11.64 4.72
C LYS A 52 10.01 -10.21 4.63
N LEU A 53 9.33 -9.31 5.33
CA LEU A 53 9.82 -7.94 5.52
C LEU A 53 10.86 -7.92 6.65
N VAL A 54 11.60 -6.81 6.72
CA VAL A 54 12.71 -6.61 7.67
C VAL A 54 12.32 -6.76 9.15
N ASP A 55 11.05 -6.55 9.49
CA ASP A 55 10.50 -6.73 10.84
C ASP A 55 10.04 -8.17 11.14
N GLY A 56 10.07 -9.06 10.15
CA GLY A 56 9.58 -10.45 10.22
C GLY A 56 8.11 -10.65 9.82
N SER A 57 7.37 -9.57 9.55
CA SER A 57 6.03 -9.65 8.97
C SER A 57 6.06 -10.23 7.56
N THR A 58 4.90 -10.60 7.03
CA THR A 58 4.78 -11.24 5.73
C THR A 58 4.19 -10.25 4.72
N ALA A 59 4.85 -10.03 3.59
CA ALA A 59 4.25 -9.38 2.44
C ALA A 59 3.59 -10.43 1.55
N GLU A 60 2.29 -10.28 1.29
CA GLU A 60 1.57 -11.04 0.26
C GLU A 60 1.36 -10.15 -0.96
N ILE A 61 1.92 -10.55 -2.10
CA ILE A 61 1.89 -9.78 -3.35
C ILE A 61 0.90 -10.42 -4.32
N TYR A 62 -0.01 -9.61 -4.84
CA TYR A 62 -1.07 -9.99 -5.75
C TYR A 62 -0.87 -9.27 -7.09
N LYS A 63 -0.79 -10.01 -8.18
CA LYS A 63 -0.76 -9.44 -9.54
C LYS A 63 -2.17 -9.13 -10.00
N LEU A 64 -2.43 -7.85 -10.29
CA LEU A 64 -3.71 -7.35 -10.78
C LEU A 64 -3.65 -7.01 -12.28
N GLY A 65 -2.45 -6.81 -12.84
CA GLY A 65 -2.19 -6.54 -14.25
C GLY A 65 -0.70 -6.55 -14.58
N ALA A 66 -0.32 -6.14 -15.80
CA ALA A 66 1.08 -6.15 -16.24
C ALA A 66 2.00 -5.23 -15.41
N HIS A 67 1.49 -4.05 -15.05
CA HIS A 67 2.16 -3.06 -14.19
C HIS A 67 1.24 -2.63 -13.03
N HIS A 68 0.51 -3.60 -12.48
CA HIS A 68 -0.46 -3.37 -11.43
C HIS A 68 -0.38 -4.50 -10.40
N TYR A 69 0.11 -4.15 -9.23
CA TYR A 69 0.30 -5.07 -8.11
C TYR A 69 -0.31 -4.47 -6.85
N ARG A 70 -0.82 -5.35 -5.99
CA ARG A 70 -1.23 -5.01 -4.63
C ARG A 70 -0.42 -5.84 -3.67
N MET A 71 0.07 -5.22 -2.61
CA MET A 71 0.70 -5.91 -1.50
C MET A 71 -0.13 -5.73 -0.25
N GLU A 72 -0.27 -6.79 0.53
CA GLU A 72 -0.79 -6.76 1.89
C GLU A 72 0.32 -7.13 2.86
N ILE A 73 0.53 -6.29 3.87
CA ILE A 73 1.46 -6.58 4.97
C ILE A 73 0.67 -7.29 6.06
N ILE A 74 1.04 -8.53 6.37
CA ILE A 74 0.40 -9.39 7.34
C ILE A 74 1.26 -9.49 8.60
N ASP A 75 0.70 -9.07 9.73
CA ASP A 75 1.25 -9.31 11.08
C ASP A 75 0.21 -10.07 11.90
N ARG A 76 0.63 -11.14 12.59
CA ARG A 76 -0.24 -11.98 13.44
C ARG A 76 -1.59 -12.32 12.79
N ASP A 77 -1.53 -12.82 11.55
CA ASP A 77 -2.67 -13.23 10.73
C ASP A 77 -3.68 -12.11 10.40
N ALA A 78 -3.28 -10.84 10.51
CA ALA A 78 -4.10 -9.69 10.17
C ALA A 78 -3.41 -8.78 9.15
N VAL A 79 -4.19 -8.28 8.19
CA VAL A 79 -3.74 -7.24 7.25
C VAL A 79 -3.52 -5.94 8.03
N TYR A 80 -2.28 -5.51 8.11
CA TYR A 80 -1.86 -4.28 8.77
C TYR A 80 -1.90 -3.08 7.82
N ALA A 81 -1.32 -3.24 6.63
CA ALA A 81 -1.27 -2.21 5.60
C ALA A 81 -1.48 -2.81 4.22
N ARG A 82 -1.93 -1.97 3.29
CA ARG A 82 -2.10 -2.32 1.89
C ARG A 82 -1.46 -1.27 1.01
N LEU A 83 -0.60 -1.69 0.10
CA LEU A 83 -0.01 -0.87 -0.94
C LEU A 83 -0.57 -1.31 -2.29
N GLU A 84 -0.69 -0.37 -3.22
CA GLU A 84 -1.11 -0.66 -4.58
C GLU A 84 -0.25 0.14 -5.55
N ALA A 85 0.63 -0.58 -6.25
CA ALA A 85 1.44 -0.03 -7.32
C ALA A 85 0.69 -0.20 -8.64
N ASN A 86 0.26 0.89 -9.25
CA ASN A 86 -0.52 0.89 -10.49
C ASN A 86 0.05 1.92 -11.45
N GLN A 87 0.82 1.44 -12.43
CA GLN A 87 1.64 2.23 -13.37
C GLN A 87 2.75 3.08 -12.70
N ARG A 88 2.85 3.02 -11.37
CA ARG A 88 3.82 3.74 -10.54
C ARG A 88 4.01 2.97 -9.24
N ASP A 89 5.19 3.12 -8.66
CA ASP A 89 5.53 2.53 -7.38
C ASP A 89 4.65 3.09 -6.26
N ALA A 90 4.54 2.31 -5.19
CA ALA A 90 3.86 2.69 -3.97
C ALA A 90 4.82 2.56 -2.79
N GLY A 91 4.66 3.44 -1.80
CA GLY A 91 5.45 3.41 -0.57
C GLY A 91 4.55 3.51 0.65
N VAL A 92 5.03 3.04 1.79
CA VAL A 92 4.39 3.26 3.08
C VAL A 92 5.44 3.39 4.18
N ASP A 93 5.18 4.27 5.14
CA ASP A 93 5.75 4.16 6.48
C ASP A 93 4.77 3.37 7.37
N ALA A 94 5.21 2.19 7.78
CA ALA A 94 4.47 1.31 8.67
C ALA A 94 5.20 1.25 10.03
N ASN A 95 5.15 2.35 10.80
CA ASN A 95 5.82 2.51 12.10
C ASN A 95 7.36 2.42 12.03
N ASP A 96 7.98 3.33 11.28
CA ASP A 96 9.43 3.41 11.10
C ASP A 96 10.02 2.24 10.29
N MET A 97 9.16 1.30 9.84
CA MET A 97 9.46 0.38 8.76
C MET A 97 8.93 0.96 7.46
N PHE A 98 9.84 1.29 6.55
CA PHE A 98 9.51 1.80 5.23
C PHE A 98 9.46 0.63 4.26
N VAL A 99 8.47 0.64 3.38
CA VAL A 99 8.31 -0.39 2.35
C VAL A 99 7.98 0.27 1.03
N VAL A 100 8.61 -0.20 -0.05
CA VAL A 100 8.25 0.14 -1.43
C VAL A 100 7.76 -1.13 -2.11
N LEU A 101 6.62 -1.02 -2.80
CA LEU A 101 6.15 -1.97 -3.80
C LEU A 101 6.34 -1.31 -5.17
N THR A 102 7.18 -1.89 -6.01
CA THR A 102 7.41 -1.38 -7.36
C THR A 102 6.27 -1.77 -8.31
N PHE A 103 6.09 -1.02 -9.40
CA PHE A 103 5.03 -1.32 -10.38
C PHE A 103 5.24 -2.64 -11.15
N ASP A 104 6.43 -3.25 -11.10
CA ASP A 104 6.74 -4.57 -11.64
C ASP A 104 6.59 -5.70 -10.60
N GLY A 105 6.33 -5.37 -9.33
CA GLY A 105 5.94 -6.30 -8.27
C GLY A 105 7.06 -6.71 -7.32
N GLN A 106 8.19 -6.01 -7.32
CA GLN A 106 9.27 -6.18 -6.34
C GLN A 106 8.96 -5.43 -5.05
N VAL A 107 9.51 -5.92 -3.93
CA VAL A 107 9.36 -5.30 -2.62
C VAL A 107 10.73 -5.03 -2.03
N HIS A 108 10.89 -3.85 -1.42
CA HIS A 108 12.03 -3.53 -0.58
C HIS A 108 11.55 -2.97 0.75
N SER A 109 12.15 -3.40 1.85
CA SER A 109 11.81 -2.92 3.19
C SER A 109 13.05 -2.63 4.05
N TRP A 110 12.98 -1.59 4.86
CA TRP A 110 14.04 -1.18 5.78
C TRP A 110 13.46 -0.47 7.02
N ILE A 111 14.28 -0.27 8.05
CA ILE A 111 13.89 0.41 9.29
C ILE A 111 14.75 1.65 9.50
N GLY A 112 14.13 2.75 9.92
CA GLY A 112 14.80 4.00 10.27
C GLY A 112 15.32 4.77 9.05
N GLY A 113 16.16 5.77 9.31
CA GLY A 113 16.65 6.69 8.27
C GLY A 113 15.67 7.82 7.90
N GLY A 114 14.57 7.94 8.65
CA GLY A 114 13.57 8.98 8.48
C GLY A 114 14.06 10.38 8.85
N HIS A 115 13.81 11.33 7.96
CA HIS A 115 13.98 12.76 8.18
C HIS A 115 12.62 13.46 8.09
N ARG A 116 12.30 14.30 9.08
CA ARG A 116 10.97 14.91 9.18
C ARG A 116 10.97 16.40 8.84
N GLY A 117 9.94 16.81 8.10
CA GLY A 117 9.64 18.20 7.79
C GLY A 117 10.19 18.67 6.42
N PRO A 118 9.85 19.90 6.02
CA PRO A 118 10.41 20.49 4.81
C PRO A 118 11.92 20.75 5.00
N GLY A 119 12.71 20.55 3.94
CA GLY A 119 14.16 20.68 4.03
C GLY A 119 14.90 20.01 2.87
N GLY A 120 16.22 20.11 2.90
CA GLY A 120 17.12 19.34 2.03
C GLY A 120 17.77 18.22 2.84
N PHE A 121 17.65 16.98 2.39
CA PHE A 121 18.20 15.81 3.06
C PHE A 121 19.10 15.05 2.09
N ARG A 122 20.33 14.72 2.52
CA ARG A 122 21.24 13.88 1.74
C ARG A 122 20.75 12.44 1.82
N LEU A 123 20.66 11.78 0.66
CA LEU A 123 20.28 10.38 0.54
C LEU A 123 21.53 9.48 0.51
N PRO A 124 21.39 8.15 0.71
CA PRO A 124 22.52 7.22 0.71
C PRO A 124 23.34 7.17 -0.58
N ASP A 125 22.78 7.57 -1.72
CA ASP A 125 23.46 7.65 -3.02
C ASP A 125 24.14 9.02 -3.26
N ASP A 126 24.33 9.81 -2.20
CA ASP A 126 24.82 11.20 -2.22
C ASP A 126 23.92 12.22 -2.94
N SER A 127 22.77 11.78 -3.50
CA SER A 127 21.76 12.70 -4.01
C SER A 127 21.09 13.49 -2.88
N THR A 128 20.31 14.50 -3.22
CA THR A 128 19.59 15.33 -2.23
C THR A 128 18.10 15.32 -2.48
N ALA A 129 17.32 14.91 -1.49
CA ALA A 129 15.87 15.11 -1.49
C ALA A 129 15.52 16.51 -0.97
N LYS A 130 14.89 17.33 -1.81
CA LYS A 130 14.27 18.60 -1.41
C LYS A 130 12.79 18.38 -1.11
N VAL A 131 12.46 18.28 0.18
CA VAL A 131 11.10 18.11 0.69
C VAL A 131 10.45 19.47 0.90
N THR A 132 9.22 19.62 0.41
CA THR A 132 8.40 20.82 0.54
C THR A 132 7.02 20.44 1.05
N LYS A 133 6.49 21.22 1.98
CA LYS A 133 5.10 21.11 2.40
C LYS A 133 4.23 21.87 1.40
N VAL A 134 3.33 21.16 0.73
CA VAL A 134 2.41 21.74 -0.26
C VAL A 134 1.08 22.10 0.39
N GLY A 135 0.66 21.34 1.41
CA GLY A 135 -0.56 21.58 2.17
C GLY A 135 -0.67 20.70 3.43
N PRO A 136 -1.82 20.70 4.10
CA PRO A 136 -2.11 19.74 5.17
C PRO A 136 -2.09 18.32 4.64
N HIS A 137 -1.31 17.44 5.27
CA HIS A 137 -1.09 16.05 4.83
C HIS A 137 -0.69 15.94 3.33
N HIS A 138 0.08 16.91 2.85
CA HIS A 138 0.49 16.99 1.46
C HIS A 138 1.92 17.52 1.33
N TYR A 139 2.83 16.64 0.94
CA TYR A 139 4.25 16.92 0.77
C TYR A 139 4.72 16.49 -0.61
N ARG A 140 5.76 17.19 -1.09
CA ARG A 140 6.45 16.90 -2.34
C ARG A 140 7.93 16.80 -2.09
N ALA A 141 8.56 15.75 -2.60
CA ALA A 141 10.01 15.64 -2.66
C ALA A 141 10.48 15.75 -4.10
N ARG A 142 11.56 16.50 -4.32
CA ARG A 142 12.33 16.47 -5.56
C ARG A 142 13.69 15.86 -5.25
N ILE A 143 14.02 14.76 -5.90
CA ILE A 143 15.33 14.13 -5.76
C ILE A 143 16.27 14.83 -6.74
N MET A 144 17.39 15.32 -6.22
CA MET A 144 18.37 16.13 -6.93
C MET A 144 19.68 15.35 -7.06
N ASP A 145 20.13 15.08 -8.28
CA ASP A 145 21.49 14.61 -8.56
C ASP A 145 22.24 15.68 -9.35
N ARG A 146 23.46 16.03 -8.92
CA ARG A 146 24.33 17.03 -9.58
C ARG A 146 23.61 18.32 -10.01
N GLY A 147 22.67 18.79 -9.18
CA GLY A 147 21.90 20.02 -9.43
C GLY A 147 20.64 19.86 -10.30
N HIS A 148 20.37 18.67 -10.83
CA HIS A 148 19.21 18.37 -11.67
C HIS A 148 18.15 17.57 -10.90
N VAL A 149 16.87 17.81 -11.19
CA VAL A 149 15.78 16.99 -10.66
C VAL A 149 15.74 15.68 -11.42
N VAL A 150 16.01 14.56 -10.76
CA VAL A 150 16.00 13.22 -11.36
C VAL A 150 14.72 12.43 -11.05
N ALA A 151 14.07 12.73 -9.92
CA ALA A 151 12.80 12.12 -9.56
C ALA A 151 11.91 13.07 -8.75
N ARG A 152 10.61 12.76 -8.69
CA ARG A 152 9.62 13.50 -7.88
C ARG A 152 8.71 12.50 -7.17
N LEU A 153 8.51 12.72 -5.88
CA LEU A 153 7.49 12.03 -5.10
C LEU A 153 6.43 13.04 -4.68
N GLU A 154 5.17 12.62 -4.75
CA GLU A 154 4.02 13.42 -4.33
C GLU A 154 3.22 12.61 -3.31
N ALA A 155 3.36 12.95 -2.03
CA ALA A 155 2.60 12.33 -0.95
C ALA A 155 1.40 13.22 -0.62
N ASN A 156 0.21 12.88 -1.11
CA ASN A 156 -1.02 13.65 -0.93
C ASN A 156 -2.11 12.77 -0.34
N GLN A 157 -2.38 12.93 0.96
CA GLN A 157 -3.27 12.05 1.75
C GLN A 157 -2.86 10.57 1.79
N ARG A 158 -1.78 10.21 1.09
CA ARG A 158 -1.20 8.88 0.97
C ARG A 158 0.31 9.04 0.83
N ASP A 159 1.04 8.07 1.37
CA ASP A 159 2.47 7.98 1.21
C ASP A 159 2.81 7.68 -0.25
N ALA A 160 4.02 8.04 -0.65
CA ALA A 160 4.57 7.80 -1.96
C ALA A 160 5.87 7.01 -1.84
N GLY A 161 6.11 6.12 -2.79
CA GLY A 161 7.35 5.36 -2.91
C GLY A 161 7.95 5.51 -4.30
N MET A 162 9.25 5.25 -4.41
CA MET A 162 9.90 5.02 -5.70
C MET A 162 11.06 4.05 -5.54
N ASP A 163 11.36 3.35 -6.63
CA ASP A 163 12.69 2.83 -6.94
C ASP A 163 13.30 3.67 -8.08
N GLY A 164 14.55 4.10 -7.90
CA GLY A 164 15.34 4.73 -8.95
C GLY A 164 16.78 4.25 -8.93
N ASN A 165 17.10 3.28 -9.79
CA ASN A 165 18.44 2.68 -9.91
C ASN A 165 18.92 2.03 -8.59
N GLY A 166 18.04 1.35 -7.86
CA GLY A 166 18.38 0.68 -6.59
C GLY A 166 18.33 1.61 -5.37
N LEU A 167 18.01 2.89 -5.56
CA LEU A 167 17.64 3.79 -4.47
C LEU A 167 16.13 3.74 -4.25
N PHE A 168 15.74 3.24 -3.09
CA PHE A 168 14.36 3.21 -2.64
C PHE A 168 14.08 4.42 -1.76
N VAL A 169 12.99 5.11 -2.02
CA VAL A 169 12.61 6.30 -1.23
C VAL A 169 11.13 6.20 -0.87
N VAL A 170 10.80 6.46 0.39
CA VAL A 170 9.43 6.70 0.84
C VAL A 170 9.30 8.14 1.31
N LEU A 171 8.27 8.83 0.85
CA LEU A 171 7.80 10.12 1.38
C LEU A 171 6.41 9.93 1.97
N THR A 172 6.26 10.22 3.25
CA THR A 172 4.97 10.13 3.93
C THR A 172 4.13 11.39 3.71
N PHE A 173 2.81 11.25 3.76
CA PHE A 173 1.92 12.41 3.68
C PHE A 173 2.05 13.35 4.90
N ASP A 174 2.71 12.91 5.98
CA ASP A 174 3.04 13.73 7.15
C ASP A 174 4.43 14.40 7.06
N GLY A 175 5.13 14.20 5.95
CA GLY A 175 6.38 14.89 5.63
C GLY A 175 7.63 14.25 6.20
N GLU A 176 7.61 12.94 6.43
CA GLU A 176 8.80 12.14 6.71
C GLU A 176 9.33 11.53 5.42
N ILE A 177 10.64 11.58 5.21
CA ILE A 177 11.31 10.97 4.08
C ILE A 177 12.39 10.01 4.56
N SER A 178 12.45 8.82 3.99
CA SER A 178 13.53 7.86 4.23
C SER A 178 13.97 7.25 2.92
N ALA A 179 15.23 6.85 2.84
CA ALA A 179 15.76 6.15 1.70
C ALA A 179 16.69 5.01 2.11
N SER A 180 16.80 4.01 1.23
CA SER A 180 17.64 2.84 1.39
C SER A 180 18.18 2.39 0.04
N LEU A 181 19.34 1.74 0.04
CA LEU A 181 19.89 1.07 -1.14
C LEU A 181 19.50 -0.42 -1.08
N THR A 182 19.40 -1.06 -2.25
CA THR A 182 19.38 -2.54 -2.35
C THR A 182 20.73 -3.13 -1.96
#